data_AF-A0A4Y2CZF6-F1
#
_entry.id   AF-A0A4Y2CZF6-F1
#
_cell.length_a   1.000
_cell.length_b   1.000
_cell.length_c   1.000
_cell.angle_alpha   90.00
_cell.angle_beta   90.00
_cell.angle_gamma   90.00
#
_symmetry.space_group_name_H-M   'P 1'
#
loop_
_entity.id
_entity.type
_entity.pdbx_description
1 polymer ?
#
loop_
_entity_poly.entity_id
_entity_poly.type
_entity_poly.pdbx_seq_one_letter_code
_entity_poly.pdbx_strand_id
1 'polypeptide(L)'
;MREVESLIVRNMPITQLNYTIEDSPNHSSLMQIEEFFSHLLVCKTNDHLITLYLNWEIPIPNLASTFIPSLQACKKLEFLDLFIASPVNGLGSLLESWLENRPESLEKALILIFGIDDENDRKTLQNSTIEYVSRLKSIGLNVKVDFYF
;
A
#
# COMPACT_ATOMS: atom_id res chain seq x y z
N MET A 1 -5.73 -17.63 -6.98
CA MET A 1 -6.14 -17.98 -5.59
C MET A 1 -5.15 -18.86 -4.80
N ARG A 2 -4.19 -19.61 -5.38
CA ARG A 2 -3.45 -20.66 -4.62
C ARG A 2 -2.15 -20.27 -3.88
N GLU A 3 -1.47 -19.17 -4.22
CA GLU A 3 -0.11 -18.94 -3.68
C GLU A 3 -0.09 -18.34 -2.27
N VAL A 4 -0.92 -17.33 -1.97
CA VAL A 4 -0.96 -16.70 -0.63
C VAL A 4 -1.57 -17.63 0.43
N GLU A 5 -2.54 -18.46 0.05
CA GLU A 5 -3.13 -19.49 0.92
C GLU A 5 -2.10 -20.52 1.40
N SER A 6 -1.02 -20.72 0.63
CA SER A 6 0.05 -21.66 0.99
C SER A 6 1.14 -21.05 1.88
N LEU A 7 1.29 -19.72 1.88
CA LEU A 7 2.38 -18.99 2.56
C LEU A 7 1.95 -18.34 3.87
N ILE A 8 0.69 -17.90 3.97
CA ILE A 8 0.14 -17.23 5.16
C ILE A 8 -0.91 -18.14 5.80
N VAL A 9 -0.48 -18.88 6.80
CA VAL A 9 -1.31 -19.76 7.63
C VAL A 9 -1.97 -18.96 8.77
N ARG A 10 -3.21 -19.33 9.12
CA ARG A 10 -3.98 -18.68 10.19
C ARG A 10 -3.24 -18.63 11.53
N ASN A 11 -3.35 -17.49 12.22
CA ASN A 11 -2.82 -17.23 13.56
C ASN A 11 -1.28 -17.33 13.69
N MET A 12 -0.55 -17.28 12.58
CA MET A 12 0.90 -17.08 12.67
C MET A 12 1.19 -15.61 12.97
N PRO A 13 2.02 -15.28 13.97
CA PRO A 13 2.35 -13.91 14.33
C PRO A 13 3.37 -13.33 13.35
N ILE A 14 2.98 -13.19 12.09
CA ILE A 14 3.80 -12.58 11.06
C ILE A 14 3.87 -11.09 11.35
N THR A 15 5.03 -10.65 11.85
CA THR A 15 5.30 -9.23 12.14
C THR A 15 5.81 -8.47 10.93
N GLN A 16 6.42 -9.16 9.96
CA GLN A 16 6.91 -8.57 8.73
C GLN A 16 6.41 -9.39 7.55
N LEU A 17 5.73 -8.73 6.62
CA LEU A 17 5.30 -9.33 5.36
C LEU A 17 5.99 -8.63 4.20
N ASN A 18 6.61 -9.42 3.32
CA ASN A 18 7.10 -8.96 2.03
C ASN A 18 6.38 -9.75 0.95
N TYR A 19 5.62 -9.05 0.11
CA TYR A 19 4.80 -9.66 -0.93
C TYR A 19 4.97 -8.95 -2.26
N THR A 20 5.16 -9.73 -3.32
CA THR A 20 5.36 -9.25 -4.68
C THR A 20 4.34 -9.88 -5.61
N ILE A 21 3.68 -9.06 -6.42
CA ILE A 21 2.94 -9.49 -7.61
C ILE A 21 3.58 -8.84 -8.82
N GLU A 22 4.00 -9.67 -9.77
CA GLU A 22 4.58 -9.27 -11.05
C GLU A 22 3.49 -9.31 -12.13
N ASP A 23 3.49 -8.31 -13.02
CA ASP A 23 2.65 -8.35 -14.22
C ASP A 23 3.26 -9.32 -15.23
N SER A 24 2.78 -10.56 -15.25
CA SER A 24 3.27 -11.60 -16.16
C SER A 24 2.14 -12.23 -16.97
N PRO A 25 2.30 -12.36 -18.30
CA PRO A 25 1.30 -12.91 -19.20
C PRO A 25 0.99 -14.39 -18.93
N ASN A 26 1.83 -15.07 -18.12
CA ASN A 26 1.67 -16.48 -17.77
C ASN A 26 0.84 -16.71 -16.50
N HIS A 27 0.48 -15.66 -15.75
CA HIS A 27 -0.34 -15.79 -14.54
C HIS A 27 -1.82 -15.65 -14.87
N SER A 28 -2.43 -16.76 -15.27
CA SER A 28 -3.87 -16.86 -15.58
C SER A 28 -4.83 -16.61 -14.39
N SER A 29 -4.31 -16.35 -13.18
CA SER A 29 -5.11 -15.93 -12.02
C SER A 29 -4.30 -14.97 -11.14
N LEU A 30 -4.09 -13.75 -11.59
CA LEU A 30 -3.54 -12.69 -10.74
C LEU A 30 -4.53 -12.46 -9.58
N MET A 31 -4.02 -12.58 -8.36
CA MET A 31 -4.81 -12.30 -7.16
C MET A 31 -5.21 -10.83 -7.18
N GLN A 32 -6.48 -10.53 -6.92
CA GLN A 32 -6.93 -9.15 -6.74
C GLN A 32 -6.41 -8.61 -5.41
N ILE A 33 -6.11 -7.31 -5.33
CA ILE A 33 -5.55 -6.71 -4.11
C ILE A 33 -6.53 -6.84 -2.93
N GLU A 34 -7.83 -6.83 -3.20
CA GLU A 34 -8.89 -7.07 -2.23
C GLU A 34 -8.87 -8.50 -1.68
N GLU A 35 -8.56 -9.49 -2.53
CA GLU A 35 -8.39 -10.89 -2.12
C GLU A 35 -7.15 -11.03 -1.22
N PHE A 36 -6.06 -10.33 -1.53
CA PHE A 36 -4.85 -10.29 -0.70
C PHE A 36 -5.17 -9.76 0.70
N PHE A 37 -5.79 -8.58 0.82
CA PHE A 37 -6.13 -8.02 2.12
C PHE A 37 -7.18 -8.84 2.89
N SER A 38 -8.16 -9.40 2.18
CA SER A 38 -9.14 -10.31 2.78
C SER A 38 -8.47 -11.55 3.38
N HIS A 39 -7.47 -12.09 2.69
CA HIS A 39 -6.69 -13.24 3.20
C HIS A 39 -5.88 -12.89 4.45
N LEU A 40 -5.21 -11.73 4.47
CA LEU A 40 -4.50 -11.26 5.67
C LEU A 40 -5.43 -11.15 6.88
N LEU A 41 -6.65 -10.65 6.68
CA LEU A 41 -7.65 -10.53 7.72
C LEU A 41 -8.15 -11.91 8.21
N VAL A 42 -8.47 -12.82 7.29
CA VAL A 42 -8.90 -14.20 7.64
C VAL A 42 -7.80 -14.96 8.38
N CYS A 43 -6.54 -14.68 8.08
CA CYS A 43 -5.38 -15.26 8.76
C CYS A 43 -4.99 -14.56 10.06
N LYS A 44 -5.65 -13.45 10.39
CA LYS A 44 -5.33 -12.57 11.53
C LYS A 44 -3.91 -12.02 11.50
N THR A 45 -3.32 -11.92 10.32
CA THR A 45 -1.97 -11.36 10.15
C THR A 45 -1.96 -9.89 10.54
N ASN A 46 -3.06 -9.17 10.30
CA ASN A 46 -3.25 -7.76 10.69
C ASN A 46 -3.07 -7.50 12.20
N ASP A 47 -3.33 -8.49 13.07
CA ASP A 47 -3.21 -8.35 14.53
C ASP A 47 -1.74 -8.29 15.01
N HIS A 48 -0.82 -8.72 14.15
CA HIS A 48 0.61 -8.86 14.46
C HIS A 48 1.51 -8.08 13.51
N LEU A 49 1.01 -7.66 12.35
CA LEU A 49 1.80 -7.02 11.32
C LEU A 49 2.34 -5.66 11.78
N ILE A 50 3.67 -5.55 11.83
CA ILE A 50 4.44 -4.34 12.15
C ILE A 50 4.94 -3.69 10.87
N THR A 51 5.36 -4.51 9.90
CA THR A 51 5.94 -4.02 8.64
C THR A 51 5.31 -4.70 7.43
N LEU A 52 4.88 -3.90 6.46
CA LEU A 52 4.39 -4.36 5.17
C LEU A 52 5.25 -3.80 4.04
N TYR A 53 5.91 -4.69 3.30
CA TYR A 53 6.50 -4.42 1.99
C TYR A 53 5.59 -5.04 0.93
N LEU A 54 5.03 -4.21 0.07
CA LEU A 54 4.14 -4.63 -0.98
C LEU A 54 4.63 -4.10 -2.33
N ASN A 55 5.15 -5.01 -3.16
CA ASN A 55 5.37 -4.76 -4.58
C ASN A 55 4.16 -5.27 -5.36
N TRP A 56 3.41 -4.36 -5.96
CA TRP A 56 2.19 -4.66 -6.69
C TRP A 56 2.21 -4.04 -8.07
N GLU A 57 2.62 -4.84 -9.06
CA GLU A 57 2.89 -4.35 -10.41
C GLU A 57 1.65 -4.20 -11.30
N ILE A 58 0.46 -4.50 -10.76
CA ILE A 58 -0.81 -4.37 -11.47
C ILE A 58 -1.49 -3.07 -11.02
N PRO A 59 -2.07 -2.26 -11.93
CA PRO A 59 -2.79 -1.06 -11.53
C PRO A 59 -3.92 -1.35 -10.53
N ILE A 60 -3.92 -0.62 -9.41
CA ILE A 60 -4.98 -0.71 -8.40
C ILE A 60 -6.08 0.31 -8.76
N PRO A 61 -7.34 -0.10 -8.95
CA PRO A 61 -8.40 0.79 -9.43
C PRO A 61 -8.58 2.06 -8.59
N ASN A 62 -8.48 1.94 -7.26
CA ASN A 62 -8.50 3.06 -6.32
C ASN A 62 -7.73 2.70 -5.03
N LEU A 63 -6.70 3.48 -4.71
CA LEU A 63 -5.85 3.24 -3.54
C LEU A 63 -6.58 3.51 -2.22
N ALA A 64 -7.37 4.59 -2.14
CA ALA A 64 -8.05 4.95 -0.90
C ALA A 64 -9.05 3.86 -0.46
N SER A 65 -9.92 3.39 -1.36
CA SER A 65 -10.90 2.35 -1.04
C SER A 65 -10.25 1.02 -0.67
N THR A 66 -9.07 0.73 -1.22
CA THR A 66 -8.33 -0.52 -1.00
C THR A 66 -7.55 -0.51 0.31
N PHE A 67 -6.77 0.55 0.53
CA PHE A 67 -5.80 0.61 1.62
C PHE A 67 -6.41 1.15 2.92
N ILE A 68 -7.35 2.09 2.89
CA ILE A 68 -7.86 2.71 4.13
C ILE A 68 -8.44 1.66 5.09
N PRO A 69 -9.40 0.80 4.70
CA PRO A 69 -9.97 -0.17 5.62
C PRO A 69 -8.93 -1.19 6.09
N SER A 70 -8.06 -1.64 5.17
CA SER A 70 -7.05 -2.66 5.42
C SER A 70 -5.98 -2.19 6.40
N LEU A 71 -5.46 -0.97 6.21
CA LEU A 71 -4.46 -0.39 7.10
C LEU A 71 -5.06 -0.04 8.47
N GLN A 72 -6.32 0.38 8.53
CA GLN A 72 -7.01 0.63 9.81
C GLN A 72 -7.21 -0.64 10.65
N ALA A 73 -7.28 -1.81 10.02
CA ALA A 73 -7.35 -3.10 10.70
C ALA A 73 -5.99 -3.55 11.27
N CYS A 74 -4.87 -3.00 10.78
CA CYS A 74 -3.53 -3.32 11.24
C CYS A 74 -3.09 -2.41 12.40
N LYS A 75 -3.51 -2.74 13.62
CA LYS A 75 -3.27 -1.89 14.81
C LYS A 75 -1.81 -1.71 15.22
N LYS A 76 -0.91 -2.55 14.72
CA LYS A 76 0.52 -2.51 15.05
C LYS A 76 1.42 -2.12 13.88
N LEU A 77 0.83 -1.77 12.72
CA LEU A 77 1.61 -1.47 11.53
C LEU A 77 2.35 -0.15 11.75
N GLU A 78 3.67 -0.22 11.89
CA GLU A 78 4.57 0.91 12.09
C GLU A 78 5.18 1.38 10.77
N PHE A 79 5.45 0.45 9.85
CA PHE A 79 6.12 0.74 8.59
C PHE A 79 5.40 0.15 7.37
N LEU A 80 5.11 1.03 6.41
CA LEU A 80 4.51 0.69 5.13
C LEU A 80 5.46 1.05 3.98
N ASP A 81 5.75 0.10 3.11
CA ASP A 81 6.54 0.31 1.89
C ASP A 81 5.75 -0.24 0.69
N LEU A 82 5.29 0.68 -0.17
CA LEU A 82 4.45 0.38 -1.33
C LEU A 82 5.23 0.66 -2.60
N PHE A 83 5.35 -0.34 -3.46
CA PHE A 83 5.75 -0.18 -4.86
C PHE A 83 4.54 -0.53 -5.72
N ILE A 84 4.00 0.45 -6.45
CA ILE A 84 2.71 0.30 -7.14
C ILE A 84 2.72 0.87 -8.57
N ALA A 85 1.97 0.23 -9.46
CA ALA A 85 1.81 0.66 -10.85
C ALA A 85 0.84 1.86 -10.98
N SER A 86 1.15 2.75 -11.91
CA SER A 86 0.22 3.76 -12.44
C SER A 86 -0.94 3.10 -13.22
N PRO A 87 -2.16 3.67 -13.24
CA PRO A 87 -2.59 4.89 -12.54
C PRO A 87 -2.81 4.71 -11.04
N VAL A 88 -2.50 5.76 -10.26
CA VAL A 88 -2.63 5.79 -8.79
C VAL A 88 -3.87 6.57 -8.33
N ASN A 89 -5.03 6.19 -8.85
CA ASN A 89 -6.30 6.82 -8.50
C ASN A 89 -6.53 6.76 -6.98
N GLY A 90 -7.04 7.86 -6.40
CA GLY A 90 -7.32 7.92 -4.97
C GLY A 90 -6.09 8.07 -4.07
N LEU A 91 -4.88 8.28 -4.61
CA LEU A 91 -3.68 8.56 -3.79
C LEU A 91 -3.89 9.78 -2.87
N GLY A 92 -4.41 10.90 -3.41
CA GLY A 92 -4.69 12.10 -2.62
C GLY A 92 -5.63 11.81 -1.45
N SER A 93 -6.74 11.11 -1.71
CA SER A 93 -7.70 10.69 -0.67
C SER A 93 -7.10 9.74 0.36
N LEU A 94 -6.19 8.85 -0.04
CA LEU A 94 -5.45 7.99 0.89
C LEU A 94 -4.58 8.83 1.82
N LEU A 95 -3.78 9.75 1.28
CA LEU A 95 -2.92 10.64 2.06
C LEU A 95 -3.73 11.58 2.97
N GLU A 96 -4.84 12.10 2.47
CA GLU A 96 -5.77 12.93 3.24
C GLU A 96 -6.36 12.16 4.42
N SER A 97 -6.77 10.91 4.21
CA SER A 97 -7.30 10.07 5.29
C SER A 97 -6.30 9.86 6.42
N TRP A 98 -4.99 9.88 6.15
CA TRP A 98 -3.97 9.75 7.18
C TRP A 98 -3.77 11.03 8.00
N LEU A 99 -4.26 12.19 7.53
CA LEU A 99 -4.31 13.41 8.33
C LEU A 99 -5.43 13.36 9.37
N GLU A 100 -6.56 12.73 9.02
CA GLU A 100 -7.77 12.72 9.85
C GLU A 100 -7.88 11.44 10.70
N ASN A 101 -7.51 10.31 10.13
CA ASN A 101 -7.73 8.98 10.67
C ASN A 101 -6.54 8.05 10.33
N ARG A 102 -5.35 8.48 10.76
CA ARG A 102 -4.10 7.72 10.65
C ARG A 102 -4.25 6.34 11.30
N PRO A 103 -3.72 5.26 10.69
CA PRO A 103 -3.55 4.00 11.41
C PRO A 103 -2.72 4.23 12.68
N GLU A 104 -3.17 3.65 13.79
CA GLU A 104 -2.76 4.04 15.15
C GLU A 104 -1.23 4.07 15.35
N SER A 105 -0.56 3.00 14.90
CA SER A 105 0.89 2.83 15.04
C SER A 105 1.70 3.29 13.84
N LEU A 106 1.10 3.76 12.75
CA LEU A 106 1.87 4.05 11.53
C LEU A 106 2.80 5.25 11.74
N GLU A 107 4.10 4.99 11.63
CA GLU A 107 5.16 5.99 11.83
C GLU A 107 5.78 6.43 10.51
N LYS A 108 5.87 5.51 9.53
CA LYS A 108 6.54 5.76 8.26
C LYS A 108 5.84 5.06 7.10
N ALA A 109 5.71 5.78 5.99
CA ALA A 109 5.21 5.25 4.73
C ALA A 109 6.12 5.66 3.57
N LEU A 110 6.56 4.69 2.77
CA LEU A 110 7.22 4.91 1.48
C LEU A 110 6.26 4.46 0.39
N ILE A 111 6.06 5.31 -0.61
CA ILE A 111 5.21 5.02 -1.77
C ILE A 111 6.06 5.30 -3.01
N LEU A 112 6.40 4.25 -3.75
CA LEU A 112 7.12 4.31 -5.01
C LEU A 112 6.14 3.95 -6.14
N ILE A 113 6.00 4.86 -7.10
CA ILE A 113 5.04 4.72 -8.20
C ILE A 113 5.82 4.54 -9.50
N PHE A 114 5.49 3.53 -10.29
CA PHE A 114 6.13 3.27 -11.58
C PHE A 114 5.12 3.26 -12.74
N GLY A 115 5.61 3.26 -13.97
CA GLY A 115 4.77 3.21 -15.17
C GLY A 115 4.09 4.54 -15.53
N ILE A 116 4.72 5.67 -15.19
CA ILE A 116 4.26 7.00 -15.63
C ILE A 116 5.17 7.46 -16.77
N ASP A 117 4.73 7.21 -18.00
CA ASP A 117 5.51 7.53 -19.21
C ASP A 117 5.58 9.04 -19.49
N ASP A 118 4.50 9.77 -19.20
CA ASP A 118 4.42 11.21 -19.47
C ASP A 118 5.03 12.04 -18.32
N GLU A 119 6.00 12.88 -18.67
CA GLU A 119 6.70 13.73 -17.69
C GLU A 119 5.79 14.77 -17.05
N ASN A 120 4.82 15.32 -17.78
CA ASN A 120 3.90 16.32 -17.25
C ASN A 120 2.90 15.69 -16.29
N ASP A 121 2.39 14.50 -16.59
CA ASP A 121 1.54 13.73 -15.67
C ASP A 121 2.30 13.42 -14.39
N ARG A 122 3.56 12.99 -14.50
CA ARG A 122 4.44 12.76 -13.34
C ARG A 122 4.64 14.03 -12.52
N LYS A 123 4.97 15.16 -13.14
CA LYS A 123 5.14 16.45 -12.44
C LYS A 123 3.85 16.90 -11.76
N THR A 124 2.71 16.72 -12.43
CA THR A 124 1.39 17.05 -11.89
C THR A 124 1.10 16.22 -10.64
N LEU A 125 1.34 14.91 -10.71
CA LEU A 125 1.17 14.01 -9.58
C LEU A 125 2.14 14.34 -8.43
N GLN A 126 3.42 14.57 -8.74
CA GLN A 126 4.41 15.07 -7.78
C GLN A 126 3.89 16.31 -7.04
N ASN A 127 3.53 17.36 -7.79
CA ASN A 127 3.05 18.61 -7.24
C ASN A 127 1.79 18.43 -6.37
N SER A 128 0.87 17.55 -6.78
CA SER A 128 -0.36 17.27 -6.01
C SER A 128 -0.09 16.59 -4.66
N THR A 129 1.02 15.86 -4.51
CA THR A 129 1.35 15.14 -3.27
C THR A 129 2.16 15.97 -2.27
N ILE A 130 2.83 17.05 -2.73
CA ILE A 130 3.74 17.86 -1.89
C ILE A 130 3.04 18.40 -0.65
N GLU A 131 1.84 18.96 -0.79
CA GLU A 131 1.10 19.54 0.34
C GLU A 131 0.78 18.48 1.39
N TYR A 132 0.23 17.34 0.96
CA TYR A 132 -0.12 16.23 1.85
C TYR A 132 1.12 15.68 2.57
N VAL A 133 2.22 15.42 1.84
CA VAL A 133 3.47 14.91 2.43
C VAL A 133 4.01 15.87 3.48
N SER A 134 3.98 17.18 3.21
CA SER A 134 4.41 18.20 4.16
C SER A 134 3.56 18.19 5.44
N ARG A 135 2.22 18.16 5.29
CA ARG A 135 1.27 18.14 6.42
C ARG A 135 1.36 16.84 7.24
N LEU A 136 1.55 15.70 6.58
CA LEU A 136 1.73 14.41 7.26
C LEU A 136 3.00 14.40 8.11
N LYS A 137 4.10 14.94 7.57
CA LYS A 137 5.34 15.10 8.33
C LYS A 137 5.18 16.03 9.53
N SER A 138 4.41 17.12 9.41
CA SER A 138 4.21 18.05 10.52
C SER A 138 3.39 17.44 11.68
N ILE A 139 2.58 16.41 11.42
CA ILE A 139 1.87 15.62 12.46
C ILE A 139 2.64 14.36 12.89
N GLY A 140 3.92 14.23 12.49
CA GLY A 140 4.81 13.16 12.92
C GLY A 140 4.74 11.87 12.10
N LEU A 141 4.01 11.83 10.97
CA LEU A 141 4.01 10.69 10.06
C LEU A 141 5.03 10.92 8.93
N ASN A 142 6.09 10.10 8.89
CA ASN A 142 7.14 10.24 7.90
C ASN A 142 6.76 9.60 6.57
N VAL A 143 6.17 10.40 5.67
CA VAL A 143 5.78 9.94 4.32
C VAL A 143 6.80 10.37 3.27
N LYS A 144 7.10 9.47 2.33
CA LYS A 144 7.80 9.79 1.09
C LYS A 144 7.03 9.22 -0.09
N VAL A 145 6.82 10.05 -1.12
CA VAL A 145 6.25 9.62 -2.39
C VAL A 145 7.31 9.86 -3.47
N ASP A 146 7.75 8.80 -4.12
CA ASP A 146 8.78 8.81 -5.16
C ASP A 146 8.23 8.16 -6.44
N PHE A 147 8.93 8.38 -7.54
CA PHE A 147 8.52 7.95 -8.88
C PHE A 147 9.68 7.20 -9.53
N TYR A 148 9.45 5.94 -9.90
CA TYR A 148 10.42 5.06 -10.55
C TYR A 148 10.20 5.03 -12.06
N PHE A 149 11.28 4.72 -12.80
CA PHE A 149 11.36 4.72 -14.25
C PHE A 149 11.29 3.30 -14.80
#